data_AF-A0A4D4N7Y4-F1
#
_entry.id   AF-A0A4D4N7Y4-F1
#
_cell.length_a   1.000
_cell.length_b   1.000
_cell.length_c   1.000
_cell.angle_alpha   90.00
_cell.angle_beta   90.00
_cell.angle_gamma   90.00
#
_symmetry.space_group_name_H-M   'P 1'
#
loop_
_entity.id
_entity.type
_entity.pdbx_description
1 polymer ?
#
loop_
_entity_poly.entity_id
_entity_poly.type
_entity_poly.pdbx_seq_one_letter_code
_entity_poly.pdbx_strand_id
1 'polypeptide(L)'
;MGPPAAEGAAGRELEERRKTLLDAPEAGMVWEPGEEAWENKLAALRSYRQATGHLAPRQDAVWGEDDEMVPIGQHTANLRRKGGLGKDPERAAERAQQLTAIDPDWNCPWPLDWQRHYRVLADLVEADGHLPEIAPAY
;
A
#
# COMPACT_ATOMS: atom_id res chain seq x y z
N MET A 1 27.74 -56.65 -3.86
CA MET A 1 28.22 -55.63 -2.90
C MET A 1 28.26 -54.31 -3.64
N GLY A 2 27.35 -53.40 -3.32
CA GLY A 2 27.26 -52.05 -3.86
C GLY A 2 26.22 -51.31 -2.99
N PRO A 3 26.60 -50.28 -2.21
CA PRO A 3 25.73 -49.69 -1.20
C PRO A 3 24.57 -48.88 -1.82
N PRO A 4 23.44 -48.73 -1.09
CA PRO A 4 22.17 -48.24 -1.62
C PRO A 4 22.01 -46.71 -1.63
N ALA A 5 21.02 -46.28 -2.42
CA ALA A 5 20.52 -44.93 -2.67
C ALA A 5 20.55 -43.96 -1.47
N ALA A 6 21.19 -42.80 -1.63
CA ALA A 6 21.31 -41.75 -0.63
C ALA A 6 20.91 -40.35 -1.14
N GLU A 7 19.96 -40.23 -2.07
CA GLU A 7 19.45 -38.90 -2.50
C GLU A 7 18.04 -38.58 -1.97
N GLY A 8 17.34 -39.53 -1.36
CA GLY A 8 16.00 -39.29 -0.78
C GLY A 8 15.98 -38.85 0.69
N ALA A 9 17.12 -38.91 1.40
CA ALA A 9 17.18 -38.65 2.84
C ALA A 9 17.47 -37.18 3.17
N ALA A 10 18.36 -36.52 2.41
CA ALA A 10 18.77 -35.14 2.66
C ALA A 10 17.64 -34.11 2.46
N GLY A 11 16.74 -34.36 1.50
CA GLY A 11 15.58 -33.49 1.25
C GLY A 11 14.57 -33.54 2.40
N ARG A 12 14.29 -34.74 2.92
CA ARG A 12 13.40 -34.92 4.08
C ARG A 12 14.01 -34.38 5.36
N GLU A 13 15.32 -34.51 5.55
CA GLU A 13 16.01 -33.96 6.73
C GLU A 13 16.03 -32.42 6.73
N LEU A 14 16.19 -31.78 5.55
CA LEU A 14 16.04 -30.33 5.40
C LEU A 14 14.58 -29.88 5.64
N GLU A 15 13.60 -30.66 5.19
CA GLU A 15 12.19 -30.36 5.34
C GLU A 15 11.73 -30.54 6.80
N GLU A 16 12.21 -31.57 7.50
CA GLU A 16 12.01 -31.76 8.94
C GLU A 16 12.75 -30.71 9.79
N ARG A 17 13.95 -30.28 9.41
CA ARG A 17 14.64 -29.12 10.04
C ARG A 17 13.89 -27.81 9.83
N ARG A 18 13.31 -27.60 8.64
CA ARG A 18 12.48 -26.42 8.32
C ARG A 18 11.18 -26.44 9.13
N LYS A 19 10.58 -27.61 9.33
CA LYS A 19 9.35 -27.78 10.10
C LYS A 19 9.59 -27.61 11.62
N THR A 20 10.73 -28.11 12.11
CA THR A 20 11.12 -27.97 13.53
C THR A 20 11.44 -26.52 13.92
N LEU A 21 11.92 -25.69 12.98
CA LEU A 21 12.12 -24.25 13.22
C LEU A 21 10.82 -23.44 13.22
N LEU A 22 9.73 -23.97 12.66
CA LEU A 22 8.41 -23.33 12.68
C LEU A 22 7.60 -23.67 13.94
N ASP A 23 7.91 -24.78 14.62
CA ASP A 23 7.20 -25.26 15.81
C ASP A 23 7.88 -24.86 17.14
N ALA A 24 8.88 -23.97 17.13
CA ALA A 24 9.50 -23.46 18.36
C ALA A 24 8.57 -22.42 19.04
N PRO A 25 7.94 -22.73 20.20
CA PRO A 25 6.93 -21.86 20.79
C PRO A 25 7.51 -20.69 21.62
N GLU A 26 8.84 -20.57 21.72
CA GLU A 26 9.51 -19.74 22.74
C GLU A 26 10.80 -19.07 22.23
N ALA A 27 10.73 -18.38 21.09
CA ALA A 27 11.61 -17.26 20.82
C ALA A 27 10.74 -16.03 20.58
N GLY A 28 10.47 -15.29 21.67
CA GLY A 28 9.81 -13.99 21.67
C GLY A 28 10.63 -12.91 20.95
N MET A 29 10.73 -13.03 19.63
CA MET A 29 10.89 -11.89 18.74
C MET A 29 9.50 -11.56 18.20
N VAL A 30 8.94 -10.44 18.64
CA VAL A 30 7.79 -9.78 18.02
C VAL A 30 8.22 -9.34 16.63
N TRP A 31 8.32 -10.28 15.69
CA TRP A 31 8.12 -9.98 14.29
C TRP A 31 6.63 -9.73 14.15
N GLU A 32 6.22 -8.50 13.88
CA GLU A 32 4.85 -8.19 13.45
C GLU A 32 4.83 -8.25 11.92
N PRO A 33 4.30 -9.32 11.28
CA PRO A 33 4.08 -9.36 9.84
C PRO A 33 3.31 -8.15 9.28
N GLY A 34 2.65 -7.37 10.16
CA GLY A 34 1.95 -6.15 9.82
C GLY A 34 2.81 -4.91 9.57
N GLU A 35 4.07 -4.85 10.02
CA GLU A 35 4.93 -3.66 9.83
C GLU A 35 5.60 -3.65 8.46
N GLU A 36 6.20 -4.77 8.03
CA GLU A 36 6.78 -4.87 6.68
C GLU A 36 5.71 -4.70 5.59
N ALA A 37 4.57 -5.37 5.73
CA ALA A 37 3.45 -5.21 4.81
C ALA A 37 2.88 -3.78 4.81
N TRP A 38 3.02 -3.07 5.92
CA TRP A 38 2.61 -1.67 6.02
C TRP A 38 3.60 -0.74 5.31
N GLU A 39 4.90 -0.94 5.51
CA GLU A 39 5.94 -0.16 4.83
C GLU A 39 5.90 -0.35 3.31
N ASN A 40 5.71 -1.59 2.83
CA ASN A 40 5.53 -1.87 1.40
C ASN A 40 4.31 -1.15 0.83
N LYS A 41 3.21 -1.09 1.59
CA LYS A 41 2.02 -0.32 1.21
C LYS A 41 2.30 1.17 1.15
N LEU A 42 2.99 1.74 2.14
CA LEU A 42 3.38 3.14 2.12
C LEU A 42 4.30 3.46 0.94
N ALA A 43 5.23 2.56 0.59
CA ALA A 43 6.09 2.71 -0.58
C ALA A 43 5.28 2.77 -1.88
N ALA A 44 4.31 1.86 -2.07
CA ALA A 44 3.43 1.88 -3.24
C ALA A 44 2.58 3.17 -3.30
N LEU A 45 2.05 3.64 -2.17
CA LEU A 45 1.27 4.88 -2.10
C LEU A 45 2.12 6.12 -2.41
N ARG A 46 3.37 6.17 -1.91
CA ARG A 46 4.34 7.23 -2.24
C ARG A 46 4.64 7.26 -3.73
N SER A 47 4.96 6.11 -4.32
CA SER A 47 5.24 5.98 -5.74
C SER A 47 4.05 6.44 -6.59
N TYR A 48 2.83 5.97 -6.26
CA TYR A 48 1.61 6.39 -6.93
C TYR A 48 1.40 7.92 -6.84
N ARG A 49 1.56 8.48 -5.64
CA ARG A 49 1.37 9.92 -5.39
C ARG A 49 2.40 10.78 -6.13
N GLN A 50 3.63 10.30 -6.24
CA GLN A 50 4.69 10.97 -6.98
C GLN A 50 4.38 11.01 -8.48
N ALA A 51 3.88 9.92 -9.03
CA ALA A 51 3.59 9.83 -10.47
C ALA A 51 2.30 10.54 -10.89
N THR A 52 1.28 10.56 -10.03
CA THR A 52 -0.05 11.05 -10.39
C THR A 52 -0.41 12.41 -9.79
N GLY A 53 0.35 12.89 -8.81
CA GLY A 53 0.06 14.18 -8.18
C GLY A 53 -1.10 14.15 -7.16
N HIS A 54 -1.73 13.00 -6.90
CA HIS A 54 -2.78 12.85 -5.89
C HIS A 54 -2.91 11.39 -5.41
N LEU A 55 -3.51 11.13 -4.24
CA LEU A 55 -3.77 9.78 -3.73
C LEU A 55 -5.24 9.37 -3.90
N ALA A 56 -5.79 9.54 -5.11
CA ALA A 56 -7.20 9.29 -5.44
C ALA A 56 -7.38 8.26 -6.58
N PRO A 57 -6.80 7.04 -6.47
CA PRO A 57 -6.95 6.01 -7.48
C PRO A 57 -8.41 5.62 -7.70
N ARG A 58 -8.73 5.14 -8.91
CA ARG A 58 -9.99 4.43 -9.17
C ARG A 58 -9.99 3.13 -8.36
N GLN A 59 -11.17 2.61 -8.03
CA GLN A 59 -11.29 1.43 -7.15
C GLN A 59 -10.59 0.18 -7.72
N ASP A 60 -10.60 0.03 -9.04
CA ASP A 60 -10.00 -1.05 -9.81
C ASP A 60 -8.54 -0.78 -10.22
N ALA A 61 -7.96 0.35 -9.81
CA ALA A 61 -6.60 0.71 -10.18
C ALA A 61 -5.57 -0.23 -9.54
N VAL A 62 -4.58 -0.60 -10.35
CA VAL A 62 -3.42 -1.39 -9.95
C VAL A 62 -2.16 -0.58 -10.23
N TRP A 63 -1.15 -0.68 -9.36
CA TRP A 63 0.08 0.12 -9.41
C TRP A 63 1.30 -0.73 -9.02
N GLY A 64 2.40 -0.60 -9.76
CA GLY A 64 3.61 -1.38 -9.56
C GLY A 64 4.31 -1.64 -10.90
N GLU A 65 5.34 -2.48 -10.85
CA GLU A 65 6.10 -2.92 -12.01
C GLU A 65 6.03 -4.46 -12.12
N ASP A 66 5.93 -4.98 -13.34
CA ASP A 66 5.93 -6.40 -13.68
C ASP A 66 5.07 -7.29 -12.74
N ASP A 67 5.73 -8.15 -11.94
CA ASP A 67 5.08 -9.12 -11.05
C ASP A 67 4.69 -8.53 -9.68
N GLU A 68 5.03 -7.27 -9.39
CA GLU A 68 4.76 -6.58 -8.12
C GLU A 68 3.57 -5.61 -8.20
N MET A 69 2.53 -6.01 -8.94
CA MET A 69 1.33 -5.19 -9.13
C MET A 69 0.44 -5.16 -7.87
N VAL A 70 0.28 -3.97 -7.30
CA VAL A 70 -0.51 -3.73 -6.08
C VAL A 70 -1.89 -3.18 -6.41
N PRO A 71 -3.00 -3.71 -5.86
CA PRO A 71 -4.35 -3.17 -6.06
C PRO A 71 -4.55 -1.88 -5.26
N ILE A 72 -3.90 -0.79 -5.70
CA ILE A 72 -3.79 0.49 -5.01
C ILE A 72 -5.17 1.13 -4.76
N GLY A 73 -6.11 0.94 -5.70
CA GLY A 73 -7.49 1.40 -5.57
C GLY A 73 -8.20 0.79 -4.37
N GLN A 74 -8.18 -0.54 -4.29
CA GLN A 74 -8.78 -1.28 -3.18
C GLN A 74 -8.07 -1.00 -1.86
N HIS A 75 -6.74 -0.89 -1.86
CA HIS A 75 -5.97 -0.54 -0.67
C HIS A 75 -6.39 0.82 -0.12
N THR A 76 -6.41 1.86 -0.96
CA THR A 76 -6.79 3.21 -0.53
C THR A 76 -8.25 3.25 -0.05
N ALA A 77 -9.16 2.54 -0.73
CA ALA A 77 -10.54 2.40 -0.27
C ALA A 77 -10.64 1.72 1.10
N ASN A 78 -9.83 0.68 1.37
CA ASN A 78 -9.77 0.01 2.67
C ASN A 78 -9.29 0.95 3.78
N LEU A 79 -8.24 1.73 3.53
CA LEU A 79 -7.68 2.67 4.52
C LEU A 79 -8.68 3.76 4.94
N ARG A 80 -9.56 4.20 4.02
CA ARG A 80 -10.58 5.22 4.27
C ARG A 80 -11.81 4.70 5.04
N ARG A 81 -12.02 3.38 5.12
CA ARG A 81 -13.17 2.83 5.87
C ARG A 81 -12.96 3.01 7.37
N LYS A 82 -14.06 3.09 8.11
CA LYS A 82 -14.03 3.08 9.58
C LYS A 82 -13.30 1.83 10.08
N GLY A 83 -12.24 2.02 10.86
CA GLY A 83 -11.38 0.93 11.36
C GLY A 83 -10.37 0.40 10.32
N GLY A 84 -10.26 1.03 9.15
CA GLY A 84 -9.36 0.60 8.06
C GLY A 84 -7.87 0.72 8.37
N LEU A 85 -7.50 1.49 9.39
CA LEU A 85 -6.13 1.66 9.86
C LEU A 85 -5.72 0.67 10.95
N GLY A 86 -6.68 -0.07 11.51
CA GLY A 86 -6.46 -1.02 12.61
C GLY A 86 -7.49 -0.84 13.74
N LYS A 87 -7.50 -1.82 14.65
CA LYS A 87 -8.36 -1.79 15.86
C LYS A 87 -7.73 -1.02 17.01
N ASP A 88 -6.40 -0.97 17.04
CA ASP A 88 -5.64 -0.24 18.04
C ASP A 88 -5.64 1.26 17.70
N PRO A 89 -6.13 2.15 18.59
CA PRO A 89 -6.29 3.56 18.29
C PRO A 89 -4.96 4.31 18.17
N GLU A 90 -3.94 3.95 18.94
CA GLU A 90 -2.62 4.62 18.89
C GLU A 90 -1.93 4.32 17.56
N ARG A 91 -1.85 3.03 17.19
CA ARG A 91 -1.31 2.61 15.90
C ARG A 91 -2.14 3.12 14.72
N ALA A 92 -3.46 3.22 14.85
CA ALA A 92 -4.29 3.82 13.82
C ALA A 92 -3.99 5.32 13.63
N ALA A 93 -3.74 6.05 14.72
CA ALA A 93 -3.36 7.45 14.66
C ALA A 93 -1.99 7.65 14.01
N GLU A 94 -1.01 6.81 14.34
CA GLU A 94 0.31 6.82 13.71
C GLU A 94 0.22 6.56 12.20
N ARG A 95 -0.54 5.53 11.80
CA ARG A 95 -0.76 5.22 10.39
C ARG A 95 -1.47 6.34 9.63
N ALA A 96 -2.43 7.01 10.27
CA ALA A 96 -3.06 8.20 9.69
C ALA A 96 -2.02 9.31 9.47
N GLN A 97 -1.12 9.57 10.42
CA GLN A 97 -0.06 10.56 10.26
C GLN A 97 0.88 10.21 9.11
N GLN A 98 1.28 8.95 8.98
CA GLN A 98 2.12 8.48 7.87
C GLN A 98 1.45 8.65 6.51
N LEU A 99 0.14 8.38 6.40
CA LEU A 99 -0.62 8.62 5.17
C LEU A 99 -0.76 10.11 4.85
N THR A 100 -1.04 10.94 5.86
CA THR A 100 -1.11 12.40 5.73
C THR A 100 0.23 13.01 5.29
N ALA A 101 1.35 12.42 5.71
CA ALA A 101 2.67 12.84 5.23
C ALA A 101 2.90 12.56 3.74
N ILE A 102 2.21 11.58 3.16
CA ILE A 102 2.26 11.28 1.72
C ILE A 102 1.35 12.23 0.94
N ASP A 103 0.10 12.37 1.39
CA ASP A 103 -0.90 13.23 0.78
C ASP A 103 -1.83 13.75 1.87
N PRO A 104 -1.83 15.06 2.19
CA PRO A 104 -2.73 15.63 3.20
C PRO A 104 -4.21 15.35 2.94
N ASP A 105 -4.57 15.21 1.66
CA ASP A 105 -5.93 14.98 1.19
C ASP A 105 -6.21 13.49 0.93
N TRP A 106 -5.39 12.56 1.45
CA TRP A 106 -5.59 11.12 1.25
C TRP A 106 -6.96 10.62 1.74
N ASN A 107 -7.55 11.25 2.77
CA ASN A 107 -8.89 10.96 3.29
C ASN A 107 -9.76 12.21 3.30
N CYS A 108 -9.90 12.83 2.14
CA CYS A 108 -10.63 14.08 1.99
C CYS A 108 -12.13 13.96 2.37
N PRO A 109 -12.72 15.01 2.96
CA PRO A 109 -14.16 15.04 3.27
C PRO A 109 -15.05 15.31 2.03
N TRP A 110 -14.46 15.58 0.86
CA TRP A 110 -15.16 15.80 -0.41
C TRP A 110 -15.06 14.57 -1.35
N PRO A 111 -15.84 14.51 -2.45
CA PRO A 111 -15.80 13.39 -3.39
C PRO A 111 -14.43 13.24 -4.09
N LEU A 112 -13.95 12.01 -4.27
CA LEU A 112 -12.64 11.72 -4.88
C LEU A 112 -12.51 12.20 -6.33
N ASP A 113 -13.62 12.33 -7.06
CA ASP A 113 -13.61 12.92 -8.40
C ASP A 113 -13.09 14.35 -8.37
N TRP A 114 -13.39 15.13 -7.33
CA TRP A 114 -12.87 16.49 -7.19
C TRP A 114 -11.36 16.51 -7.03
N GLN A 115 -10.80 15.59 -6.24
CA GLN A 115 -9.34 15.49 -6.05
C GLN A 115 -8.61 15.15 -7.37
N ARG A 116 -9.22 14.30 -8.21
CA ARG A 116 -8.70 13.99 -9.55
C ARG A 116 -8.74 15.19 -10.49
N HIS A 117 -9.89 15.87 -10.59
CA HIS A 117 -10.03 17.04 -11.47
C HIS A 117 -9.17 18.22 -11.01
N TYR A 118 -9.01 18.42 -9.71
CA TYR A 118 -8.14 19.46 -9.16
C TYR A 118 -6.70 19.30 -9.66
N ARG A 119 -6.15 18.08 -9.72
CA ARG A 119 -4.79 17.88 -10.25
C ARG A 119 -4.69 18.28 -11.72
N VAL A 120 -5.67 17.91 -12.55
CA VAL A 120 -5.70 18.32 -13.97
C VAL A 120 -5.72 19.84 -14.11
N LEU A 121 -6.49 20.54 -13.27
CA LEU A 121 -6.52 22.00 -13.25
C LEU A 121 -5.19 22.60 -12.78
N ALA A 122 -4.57 22.03 -11.74
CA ALA A 122 -3.28 22.46 -11.25
C ALA A 122 -2.18 22.29 -12.31
N ASP A 123 -2.15 21.14 -13.01
CA ASP A 123 -1.23 20.89 -14.11
C ASP A 123 -1.39 21.91 -15.25
N LEU A 124 -2.64 22.26 -15.60
CA LEU A 124 -2.92 23.28 -16.61
C LEU A 124 -2.41 24.66 -16.19
N VAL A 125 -2.65 25.06 -14.95
CA VAL A 125 -2.19 26.35 -14.41
C VAL A 125 -0.67 26.41 -14.29
N GLU A 126 -0.01 25.32 -13.85
CA GLU A 126 1.45 25.19 -13.77
C GLU A 126 2.12 25.24 -15.15
N ALA A 127 1.42 24.79 -16.21
CA ALA A 127 1.89 24.82 -17.60
C ALA A 127 1.61 26.15 -18.34
N ASP A 128 1.30 27.24 -17.62
CA ASP A 128 0.89 28.55 -18.16
C ASP A 128 -0.46 28.52 -18.93
N GLY A 129 -1.21 27.43 -18.77
CA GLY A 129 -2.56 27.27 -19.29
C GLY A 129 -3.54 28.13 -18.50
N HIS A 130 -4.07 29.16 -19.15
CA HIS A 130 -5.09 30.01 -18.55
C HIS A 130 -6.42 29.24 -18.48
N LEU A 131 -6.98 29.11 -17.28
CA LEU A 131 -8.35 28.63 -17.12
C LEU A 131 -9.30 29.68 -17.72
N PRO A 132 -10.27 29.29 -18.56
CA PRO A 132 -11.27 30.23 -19.06
C PRO A 132 -12.04 30.82 -17.87
N GLU A 133 -12.25 32.13 -17.89
CA GLU A 133 -13.08 32.81 -16.89
C GLU A 133 -14.50 32.21 -16.93
N ILE A 134 -14.89 31.54 -15.83
CA ILE A 134 -16.25 31.04 -15.67
C ILE A 134 -17.04 32.11 -14.94
N ALA A 135 -17.73 32.98 -15.68
CA ALA A 135 -18.70 33.89 -15.10
C ALA A 135 -19.91 33.09 -14.59
N PRO A 136 -20.42 33.37 -13.37
CA PRO A 136 -21.63 32.72 -12.88
C PRO A 136 -22.80 33.03 -13.82
N ALA A 137 -23.52 31.99 -14.24
CA ALA A 137 -24.71 32.14 -15.06
C ALA A 137 -25.77 32.94 -14.27
N TYR A 138 -26.19 34.07 -14.83
CA TYR A 138 -27.31 34.88 -14.34
C TYR A 138 -28.65 34.25 -14.68
#